data_AF-A0A447CNN4-F1
#
_entry.id   AF-A0A447CNN4-F1
#
_cell.length_a   1.000
_cell.length_b   1.000
_cell.length_c   1.000
_cell.angle_alpha   90.00
_cell.angle_beta   90.00
_cell.angle_gamma   90.00
#
_symmetry.space_group_name_H-M   'P 1'
#
loop_
_entity.id
_entity.type
_entity.pdbx_description
1 polymer ?
#
loop_
_entity_poly.entity_id
_entity_poly.type
_entity_poly.pdbx_seq_one_letter_code
_entity_poly.pdbx_strand_id
1 'polypeptide(L)'
;MPERRSWVQDIPRGRRLRPGAARLAVAALLISAVLPATGQEVRPTPPPARRGPPAPAGCVLDEIGRGVVAAAVDGRTLRLADGREVLLAGIEVPPVEDTSLATAGTASPAAPPAGIAARDGLAAAAAGRSVVLRQAAPRPDRWGRLVAWAFVEGDALDGDRQALQHRQLAAGLAWVAGRVDEAACLAGLREAEREARRADLGLWSHPDYAALPAGLPAEILRRRGAFGVIRGRVESVRESGGTVYLNFGRRWSEAFAATVPKRAAASFQAAGLDLPGLAGRTVEVRGIVEQRGGAPRIAVARPEQLSADGRQDGGR
;
A
#
# COMPACT_ATOMS: atom_id res chain seq x y z
N MET A 1 2.28 -27.30 71.07
CA MET A 1 3.50 -26.89 70.33
C MET A 1 3.31 -27.21 68.86
N PRO A 2 3.56 -26.30 67.90
CA PRO A 2 3.32 -24.85 67.82
C PRO A 2 2.26 -24.52 66.72
N GLU A 3 1.33 -23.56 66.90
CA GLU A 3 1.42 -22.09 66.68
C GLU A 3 1.68 -21.65 65.22
N ARG A 4 0.67 -21.10 64.52
CA ARG A 4 0.23 -19.68 64.40
C ARG A 4 0.82 -19.00 63.15
N ARG A 5 -0.05 -18.38 62.32
CA ARG A 5 -0.21 -16.92 62.15
C ARG A 5 -1.04 -16.61 60.90
N SER A 6 -2.29 -16.22 61.15
CA SER A 6 -3.10 -15.39 60.27
C SER A 6 -2.68 -13.93 60.43
N TRP A 7 -2.69 -13.15 59.34
CA TRP A 7 -2.68 -11.70 59.38
C TRP A 7 -3.73 -11.17 58.40
N VAL A 8 -4.93 -10.97 58.93
CA VAL A 8 -5.89 -9.98 58.41
C VAL A 8 -5.44 -8.65 58.98
N GLN A 9 -5.17 -7.66 58.14
CA GLN A 9 -5.07 -6.27 58.57
C GLN A 9 -6.34 -5.53 58.19
N ASP A 10 -6.87 -4.86 59.19
CA ASP A 10 -8.15 -4.18 59.21
C ASP A 10 -7.91 -2.80 59.85
N ILE A 11 -8.76 -1.82 59.47
CA ILE A 11 -9.04 -0.54 60.16
C ILE A 11 -8.02 0.62 59.93
N PRO A 12 -8.40 1.93 59.93
CA PRO A 12 -9.74 2.56 60.10
C PRO A 12 -10.17 3.58 59.01
N ARG A 13 -11.49 3.74 58.90
CA ARG A 13 -12.15 4.97 58.44
C ARG A 13 -12.30 5.97 59.60
N GLY A 14 -12.10 7.25 59.27
CA GLY A 14 -12.87 8.35 59.84
C GLY A 14 -12.10 9.35 60.71
N ARG A 15 -12.09 10.60 60.28
CA ARG A 15 -12.32 11.77 61.16
C ARG A 15 -12.89 12.93 60.35
N ARG A 16 -14.11 13.32 60.70
CA ARG A 16 -14.71 14.62 60.34
C ARG A 16 -14.15 15.67 61.30
N LEU A 17 -13.79 16.84 60.78
CA LEU A 17 -13.60 18.06 61.57
C LEU A 17 -14.18 19.26 60.81
N ARG A 18 -15.09 19.97 61.49
CA ARG A 18 -15.54 21.36 61.32
C ARG A 18 -15.88 21.84 62.75
N PRO A 19 -15.99 23.15 63.08
CA PRO A 19 -15.63 24.38 62.36
C PRO A 19 -14.72 25.30 63.22
N GLY A 20 -14.25 26.43 62.68
CA GLY A 20 -13.51 27.43 63.46
C GLY A 20 -13.32 28.73 62.69
N ALA A 21 -13.75 29.84 63.29
CA ALA A 21 -13.95 31.15 62.69
C ALA A 21 -12.70 31.90 62.24
N ALA A 22 -12.87 32.61 61.12
CA ALA A 22 -12.46 33.99 60.83
C ALA A 22 -11.10 34.52 61.31
N ARG A 23 -10.21 34.81 60.34
CA ARG A 23 -9.39 36.03 60.37
C ARG A 23 -9.29 36.65 58.98
N LEU A 24 -9.55 37.95 58.94
CA LEU A 24 -9.49 38.83 57.78
C LEU A 24 -8.11 38.77 57.11
N ALA A 25 -8.09 38.66 55.78
CA ALA A 25 -6.95 39.03 54.96
C ALA A 25 -7.46 39.80 53.73
N VAL A 26 -6.84 40.95 53.54
CA VAL A 26 -7.17 42.01 52.59
C VAL A 26 -7.10 41.51 51.14
N ALA A 27 -8.07 41.95 50.35
CA ALA A 27 -8.18 41.67 48.92
C ALA A 27 -6.99 42.22 48.14
N ALA A 28 -6.29 41.35 47.40
CA ALA A 28 -5.49 41.72 46.25
C ALA A 28 -6.18 41.18 45.00
N LEU A 29 -6.93 42.06 44.32
CA LEU A 29 -7.51 41.79 43.01
C LEU A 29 -6.35 41.71 42.00
N LEU A 30 -5.90 40.51 41.66
CA LEU A 30 -5.15 40.27 40.43
C LEU A 30 -6.16 39.99 39.33
N ILE A 31 -6.50 41.03 38.57
CA ILE A 31 -7.20 40.91 37.28
C ILE A 31 -6.23 40.17 36.34
N SER A 32 -6.32 38.85 36.29
CA SER A 32 -5.71 38.09 35.19
C SER A 32 -6.55 38.36 33.94
N ALA A 33 -6.03 39.22 33.07
CA ALA A 33 -6.57 39.45 31.75
C ALA A 33 -6.54 38.12 30.97
N VAL A 34 -7.69 37.46 30.84
CA VAL A 34 -7.87 36.37 29.87
C VAL A 34 -7.97 37.03 28.50
N LEU A 35 -6.83 37.15 27.82
CA LEU A 35 -6.79 37.45 26.40
C LEU A 35 -7.37 36.24 25.64
N PRO A 36 -8.34 36.41 24.74
CA PRO A 36 -8.71 35.35 23.81
C PRO A 36 -7.50 35.13 22.90
N ALA A 37 -6.78 34.03 23.12
CA ALA A 37 -5.82 33.53 22.17
C ALA A 37 -6.59 33.14 20.91
N THR A 38 -6.68 34.06 19.96
CA THR A 38 -7.05 33.79 18.57
C THR A 38 -5.87 33.06 17.92
N GLY A 39 -5.62 31.83 18.38
CA GLY A 39 -4.77 30.89 17.69
C GLY A 39 -5.50 30.46 16.42
N GLN A 40 -5.28 31.16 15.31
CA GLN A 40 -5.48 30.55 14.01
C GLN A 40 -4.55 29.33 13.97
N GLU A 41 -5.13 28.13 14.08
CA GLU A 41 -4.47 26.91 13.66
C GLU A 41 -4.10 27.09 12.18
N VAL A 42 -2.85 27.45 11.94
CA VAL A 42 -2.23 27.34 10.62
C VAL A 42 -2.18 25.84 10.34
N ARG A 43 -3.24 25.32 9.71
CA ARG A 43 -3.23 23.96 9.18
C ARG A 43 -2.06 23.88 8.21
N PRO A 44 -1.13 22.92 8.38
CA PRO A 44 -0.04 22.75 7.44
C PRO A 44 -0.65 22.52 6.06
N THR A 45 -0.32 23.40 5.12
CA THR A 45 -0.68 23.22 3.71
C THR A 45 -0.10 21.89 3.26
N PRO A 46 -0.90 20.93 2.76
CA PRO A 46 -0.36 19.68 2.24
C PRO A 46 0.66 20.02 1.15
N PRO A 47 1.80 19.30 1.09
CA PRO A 47 2.79 19.54 0.05
C PRO A 47 2.10 19.43 -1.32
N PRO A 48 2.50 20.26 -2.31
CA PRO A 48 1.93 20.18 -3.64
C PRO A 48 2.08 18.75 -4.15
N ALA A 49 1.00 18.19 -4.70
CA ALA A 49 1.01 16.87 -5.30
C ALA A 49 2.16 16.81 -6.30
N ARG A 50 3.22 16.06 -5.97
CA ARG A 50 4.38 15.91 -6.85
C ARG A 50 3.89 15.21 -8.11
N ARG A 51 3.98 15.91 -9.24
CA ARG A 51 3.72 15.34 -10.55
C ARG A 51 4.85 14.36 -10.84
N GLY A 52 4.58 13.06 -10.75
CA GLY A 52 5.43 12.06 -11.39
C GLY A 52 5.41 12.20 -12.92
N PRO A 53 6.29 11.51 -13.65
CA PRO A 53 6.29 11.53 -15.11
C PRO A 53 4.92 11.07 -15.68
N PRO A 54 4.54 11.56 -16.87
CA PRO A 54 3.37 11.07 -17.57
C PRO A 54 3.48 9.58 -17.88
N ALA A 55 2.35 8.96 -18.19
CA ALA A 55 2.38 7.65 -18.83
C ALA A 55 3.26 7.75 -20.10
N PRO A 56 4.19 6.82 -20.34
CA PRO A 56 5.09 6.90 -21.50
C PRO A 56 4.28 6.82 -22.80
N ALA A 57 4.85 7.38 -23.87
CA ALA A 57 4.31 7.27 -25.22
C ALA A 57 4.02 5.79 -25.54
N GLY A 58 2.77 5.49 -25.92
CA GLY A 58 2.32 4.12 -26.26
C GLY A 58 1.33 3.49 -25.27
N CYS A 59 1.00 4.13 -24.15
CA CYS A 59 -0.12 3.67 -23.30
C CYS A 59 -1.47 4.01 -23.95
N VAL A 60 -1.99 3.12 -24.79
CA VAL A 60 -3.28 3.29 -25.50
C VAL A 60 -4.42 2.80 -24.60
N LEU A 61 -5.38 3.68 -24.32
CA LEU A 61 -6.52 3.41 -23.46
C LEU A 61 -7.77 4.04 -24.07
N ASP A 62 -8.84 3.27 -24.20
CA ASP A 62 -10.12 3.74 -24.69
C ASP A 62 -10.92 4.40 -23.57
N GLU A 63 -11.57 5.52 -23.88
CA GLU A 63 -12.51 6.15 -22.94
C GLU A 63 -13.76 5.27 -22.79
N ILE A 64 -14.04 4.85 -21.56
CA ILE A 64 -15.17 3.98 -21.24
C ILE A 64 -16.26 4.73 -20.46
N GLY A 65 -16.01 5.98 -20.09
CA GLY A 65 -16.99 6.83 -19.45
C GLY A 65 -16.37 7.92 -18.58
N ARG A 66 -17.26 8.67 -17.93
CA ARG A 66 -16.92 9.78 -17.04
C ARG A 66 -17.75 9.70 -15.77
N GLY A 67 -17.36 10.46 -14.75
CA GLY A 67 -18.17 10.68 -13.55
C GLY A 67 -17.54 11.66 -12.59
N VAL A 68 -18.34 12.15 -11.65
CA VAL A 68 -17.85 12.99 -10.54
C VAL A 68 -17.48 12.08 -9.38
N VAL A 69 -16.28 12.24 -8.82
CA VAL A 69 -15.84 11.45 -7.66
C VAL A 69 -16.54 11.96 -6.40
N ALA A 70 -17.39 11.12 -5.80
CA ALA A 70 -18.04 11.44 -4.52
C ALA A 70 -17.09 11.19 -3.33
N ALA A 71 -16.30 10.11 -3.38
CA ALA A 71 -15.35 9.78 -2.32
C ALA A 71 -14.26 8.80 -2.80
N ALA A 72 -13.13 8.77 -2.09
CA ALA A 72 -12.20 7.64 -2.12
C ALA A 72 -12.58 6.65 -1.01
N VAL A 73 -12.85 5.40 -1.36
CA VAL A 73 -13.18 4.33 -0.41
C VAL A 73 -11.92 3.82 0.29
N ASP A 74 -10.87 3.59 -0.49
CA ASP A 74 -9.51 3.26 -0.05
C ASP A 74 -8.49 3.95 -0.97
N GLY A 75 -7.19 3.63 -0.85
CA GLY A 75 -6.14 4.22 -1.68
C GLY A 75 -6.15 3.87 -3.17
N ARG A 76 -7.09 3.05 -3.64
CA ARG A 76 -7.23 2.64 -5.04
C ARG A 76 -8.67 2.49 -5.53
N THR A 77 -9.66 2.82 -4.72
CA THR A 77 -11.08 2.62 -5.05
C THR A 77 -11.80 3.95 -4.94
N LEU A 78 -12.43 4.38 -6.03
CA LEU A 78 -13.25 5.58 -6.10
C LEU A 78 -14.73 5.21 -6.10
N ARG A 79 -15.54 5.96 -5.38
CA ARG A 79 -16.99 5.95 -5.52
C ARG A 79 -17.42 7.19 -6.28
N LEU A 80 -18.13 7.00 -7.39
CA LEU A 80 -18.68 8.08 -8.20
C LEU A 80 -20.02 8.55 -7.63
N ALA A 81 -20.44 9.76 -8.00
CA ALA A 81 -21.71 10.36 -7.57
C ALA A 81 -22.94 9.59 -8.06
N ASP A 82 -22.81 8.81 -9.13
CA ASP A 82 -23.85 7.91 -9.64
C ASP A 82 -23.89 6.52 -8.96
N GLY A 83 -23.05 6.32 -7.94
CA GLY A 83 -23.00 5.09 -7.15
C GLY A 83 -22.05 4.02 -7.70
N ARG A 84 -21.48 4.18 -8.90
CA ARG A 84 -20.50 3.22 -9.43
C ARG A 84 -19.21 3.25 -8.60
N GLU A 85 -18.64 2.06 -8.39
CA GLU A 85 -17.30 1.91 -7.82
C GLU A 85 -16.27 1.61 -8.92
N VAL A 86 -15.17 2.35 -8.88
CA VAL A 86 -14.06 2.22 -9.82
C VAL A 86 -12.81 1.79 -9.06
N LEU A 87 -12.31 0.60 -9.39
CA LEU A 87 -11.03 0.11 -8.92
C LEU A 87 -9.92 0.58 -9.88
N LEU A 88 -8.94 1.30 -9.35
CA LEU A 88 -7.81 1.78 -10.13
C LEU A 88 -6.93 0.61 -10.60
N ALA A 89 -6.76 0.50 -11.92
CA ALA A 89 -6.00 -0.57 -12.54
C ALA A 89 -4.50 -0.49 -12.23
N GLY A 90 -3.86 -1.66 -12.07
CA GLY A 90 -2.40 -1.78 -11.99
C GLY A 90 -1.75 -1.39 -10.66
N ILE A 91 -2.53 -1.02 -9.63
CA ILE A 91 -1.99 -0.65 -8.32
C ILE A 91 -2.60 -1.47 -7.17
N GLU A 92 -1.81 -1.65 -6.13
CA GLU A 92 -2.21 -2.22 -4.84
C GLU A 92 -1.84 -1.24 -3.72
N VAL A 93 -2.61 -1.25 -2.64
CA VAL A 93 -2.44 -0.34 -1.50
C VAL A 93 -2.56 -1.12 -0.20
N PRO A 94 -1.93 -0.65 0.90
CA PRO A 94 -2.21 -1.22 2.20
C PRO A 94 -3.70 -1.07 2.55
N PRO A 95 -4.30 -2.03 3.27
CA PRO A 95 -5.67 -1.90 3.75
C PRO A 95 -5.82 -0.69 4.69
N VAL A 96 -6.99 -0.04 4.64
CA VAL A 96 -7.30 1.11 5.52
C VAL A 96 -7.34 0.69 7.00
N GLU A 97 -7.72 -0.56 7.27
CA GLU A 97 -7.87 -1.14 8.62
C GLU A 97 -6.62 -1.89 9.09
N ASP A 98 -5.52 -1.85 8.34
CA ASP A 98 -4.36 -2.68 8.64
C ASP A 98 -3.64 -2.23 9.92
N THR A 99 -4.02 -2.87 11.01
CA THR A 99 -3.33 -2.91 12.31
C THR A 99 -2.52 -4.21 12.45
N SER A 100 -2.53 -5.09 11.44
CA SER A 100 -2.01 -6.47 11.53
C SER A 100 -0.48 -6.56 11.47
N LEU A 101 0.20 -5.49 11.06
CA LEU A 101 1.64 -5.32 11.21
C LEU A 101 2.02 -4.47 12.43
N ALA A 102 1.05 -3.91 13.15
CA ALA A 102 1.25 -3.26 14.44
C ALA A 102 1.48 -4.35 15.50
N THR A 103 2.63 -5.04 15.39
CA THR A 103 3.23 -5.70 16.54
C THR A 103 3.33 -4.62 17.63
N ALA A 104 2.66 -4.83 18.76
CA ALA A 104 2.64 -3.92 19.89
C ALA A 104 4.08 -3.46 20.20
N GLY A 105 4.43 -2.22 19.84
CA GLY A 105 5.73 -1.62 20.14
C GLY A 105 6.49 -0.93 19.00
N THR A 106 6.07 -1.01 17.71
CA THR A 106 6.82 -0.35 16.60
C THR A 106 6.02 0.66 15.78
N ALA A 107 4.72 0.85 16.03
CA ALA A 107 3.98 1.94 15.43
C ALA A 107 4.54 3.29 15.93
N SER A 108 5.21 4.04 15.05
CA SER A 108 5.55 5.43 15.32
C SER A 108 4.25 6.22 15.56
N PRO A 109 4.05 6.88 16.71
CA PRO A 109 2.78 7.54 17.05
C PRO A 109 2.36 8.70 16.13
N ALA A 110 3.20 9.11 15.17
CA ALA A 110 3.08 10.38 14.46
C ALA A 110 2.52 10.29 13.03
N ALA A 111 2.43 9.11 12.41
CA ALA A 111 1.97 8.95 11.02
C ALA A 111 0.66 8.13 10.94
N PRO A 112 -0.30 8.52 10.09
CA PRO A 112 -1.49 7.70 9.87
C PRO A 112 -1.09 6.34 9.30
N PRO A 113 -1.81 5.24 9.63
CA PRO A 113 -1.66 3.96 8.97
C PRO A 113 -1.59 4.11 7.45
N ALA A 114 -0.67 3.40 6.81
CA ALA A 114 -0.33 3.65 5.40
C ALA A 114 -1.53 3.54 4.44
N GLY A 115 -2.52 2.68 4.76
CA GLY A 115 -3.77 2.61 4.00
C GLY A 115 -4.65 3.85 4.12
N ILE A 116 -4.66 4.51 5.30
CA ILE A 116 -5.34 5.80 5.51
C ILE A 116 -4.63 6.89 4.71
N ALA A 117 -3.29 6.95 4.77
CA ALA A 117 -2.51 7.89 3.97
C ALA A 117 -2.78 7.73 2.46
N ALA A 118 -2.86 6.49 1.98
CA ALA A 118 -3.18 6.20 0.58
C ALA A 118 -4.60 6.66 0.20
N ARG A 119 -5.61 6.39 1.05
CA ARG A 119 -6.98 6.87 0.84
C ARG A 119 -7.05 8.39 0.81
N ASP A 120 -6.41 9.06 1.75
CA ASP A 120 -6.45 10.51 1.88
C ASP A 120 -5.72 11.20 0.72
N GLY A 121 -4.60 10.62 0.25
CA GLY A 121 -3.92 11.06 -0.97
C GLY A 121 -4.81 10.96 -2.21
N LEU A 122 -5.56 9.87 -2.36
CA LEU A 122 -6.52 9.71 -3.46
C LEU A 122 -7.69 10.68 -3.35
N ALA A 123 -8.23 10.87 -2.14
CA ALA A 123 -9.30 11.83 -1.88
C ALA A 123 -8.86 13.26 -2.20
N ALA A 124 -7.67 13.68 -1.77
CA ALA A 124 -7.12 15.00 -2.06
C ALA A 124 -6.92 15.23 -3.56
N ALA A 125 -6.57 14.19 -4.32
CA ALA A 125 -6.36 14.31 -5.75
C ALA A 125 -7.66 14.42 -6.57
N ALA A 126 -8.77 13.82 -6.10
CA ALA A 126 -9.93 13.51 -6.94
C ALA A 126 -11.31 13.88 -6.35
N ALA A 127 -11.49 13.97 -5.04
CA ALA A 127 -12.81 14.16 -4.44
C ALA A 127 -13.50 15.46 -4.92
N GLY A 128 -14.77 15.34 -5.32
CA GLY A 128 -15.57 16.43 -5.89
C GLY A 128 -15.21 16.81 -7.34
N ARG A 129 -14.23 16.15 -7.95
CA ARG A 129 -13.75 16.46 -9.31
C ARG A 129 -14.30 15.49 -10.34
N SER A 130 -14.47 15.95 -11.57
CA SER A 130 -14.82 15.10 -12.72
C SER A 130 -13.62 14.28 -13.17
N VAL A 131 -13.83 12.99 -13.42
CA VAL A 131 -12.80 12.08 -13.94
C VAL A 131 -13.24 11.45 -15.26
N VAL A 132 -12.28 11.29 -16.17
CA VAL A 132 -12.38 10.45 -17.35
C VAL A 132 -11.82 9.08 -17.01
N LEU A 133 -12.59 8.05 -17.30
CA LEU A 133 -12.23 6.65 -17.08
C LEU A 133 -11.81 6.02 -18.40
N ARG A 134 -10.67 5.33 -18.39
CA ARG A 134 -10.14 4.64 -19.56
C ARG A 134 -9.72 3.23 -19.26
N GLN A 135 -9.76 2.36 -20.26
CA GLN A 135 -9.37 0.95 -20.12
C GLN A 135 -8.71 0.46 -21.42
N ALA A 136 -7.73 -0.42 -21.31
CA ALA A 136 -7.11 -1.06 -22.48
C ALA A 136 -8.02 -2.13 -23.09
N ALA A 137 -8.73 -2.88 -22.25
CA ALA A 137 -9.69 -3.89 -22.68
C ALA A 137 -10.84 -4.01 -21.67
N PRO A 138 -12.12 -3.93 -22.07
CA PRO A 138 -13.26 -4.00 -21.16
C PRO A 138 -13.31 -5.32 -20.38
N ARG A 139 -13.12 -5.26 -19.06
CA ARG A 139 -13.33 -6.39 -18.14
C ARG A 139 -13.78 -5.89 -16.77
N PRO A 140 -15.03 -6.11 -16.35
CA PRO A 140 -15.40 -5.96 -14.94
C PRO A 140 -14.67 -7.02 -14.11
N ASP A 141 -14.43 -6.73 -12.83
CA ASP A 141 -13.95 -7.78 -11.93
C ASP A 141 -15.07 -8.78 -11.56
N ARG A 142 -14.73 -9.86 -10.84
CA ARG A 142 -15.69 -10.91 -10.46
C ARG A 142 -16.88 -10.41 -9.62
N TRP A 143 -16.79 -9.20 -9.08
CA TRP A 143 -17.82 -8.55 -8.27
C TRP A 143 -18.52 -7.41 -9.01
N GLY A 144 -18.26 -7.26 -10.32
CA GLY A 144 -18.88 -6.25 -11.16
C GLY A 144 -18.27 -4.85 -11.02
N ARG A 145 -17.17 -4.68 -10.28
CA ARG A 145 -16.51 -3.37 -10.17
C ARG A 145 -15.80 -3.02 -11.47
N LEU A 146 -15.84 -1.73 -11.80
CA LEU A 146 -15.19 -1.21 -12.99
C LEU A 146 -13.68 -1.07 -12.72
N VAL A 147 -12.85 -1.83 -13.43
CA VAL A 147 -11.39 -1.71 -13.33
C VAL A 147 -10.92 -0.74 -14.40
N ALA A 148 -10.42 0.43 -14.01
CA ALA A 148 -10.10 1.49 -14.96
C ALA A 148 -8.89 2.34 -14.56
N TRP A 149 -8.37 3.06 -15.53
CA TRP A 149 -7.51 4.20 -15.36
C TRP A 149 -8.36 5.45 -15.18
N ALA A 150 -7.99 6.30 -14.22
CA ALA A 150 -8.75 7.50 -13.91
C ALA A 150 -7.88 8.74 -14.10
N PHE A 151 -8.40 9.70 -14.85
CA PHE A 151 -7.74 10.97 -15.15
C PHE A 151 -8.66 12.09 -14.70
N VAL A 152 -8.16 13.05 -13.92
CA VAL A 152 -9.00 14.18 -13.52
C VAL A 152 -9.11 15.17 -14.66
N GLU A 153 -10.34 15.59 -14.97
CA GLU A 153 -10.59 16.61 -15.98
C GLU A 153 -9.99 17.95 -15.55
N GLY A 154 -9.48 18.72 -16.52
CA GLY A 154 -8.86 20.01 -16.27
C GLY A 154 -7.40 19.96 -15.78
N ASP A 155 -6.86 18.79 -15.41
CA ASP A 155 -5.43 18.63 -15.08
C ASP A 155 -4.52 18.62 -16.33
N ALA A 156 -5.07 18.96 -17.51
CA ALA A 156 -4.39 18.96 -18.80
C ALA A 156 -4.36 20.36 -19.41
N LEU A 157 -3.22 21.04 -19.30
CA LEU A 157 -2.89 22.14 -20.23
C LEU A 157 -1.61 21.88 -21.03
N ASP A 158 -0.74 20.94 -20.62
CA ASP A 158 0.56 20.70 -21.29
C ASP A 158 0.84 19.21 -21.57
N GLY A 159 -0.06 18.51 -22.27
CA GLY A 159 0.22 17.16 -22.83
C GLY A 159 0.23 15.97 -21.86
N ASP A 160 0.51 16.19 -20.58
CA ASP A 160 0.72 15.13 -19.59
C ASP A 160 -0.47 14.94 -18.66
N ARG A 161 -1.54 14.31 -19.16
CA ARG A 161 -2.65 13.84 -18.30
C ARG A 161 -2.14 12.71 -17.41
N GLN A 162 -1.69 13.05 -16.21
CA GLN A 162 -1.24 12.06 -15.25
C GLN A 162 -2.44 11.33 -14.63
N ALA A 163 -2.50 10.01 -14.83
CA ALA A 163 -3.51 9.17 -14.20
C ALA A 163 -3.36 9.18 -12.66
N LEU A 164 -4.47 9.03 -11.93
CA LEU A 164 -4.47 8.95 -10.47
C LEU A 164 -3.55 7.84 -9.94
N GLN A 165 -3.37 6.75 -10.69
CA GLN A 165 -2.42 5.70 -10.32
C GLN A 165 -0.97 6.18 -10.28
N HIS A 166 -0.54 7.00 -11.24
CA HIS A 166 0.81 7.55 -11.24
C HIS A 166 1.01 8.50 -10.05
N ARG A 167 -0.03 9.26 -9.65
CA ARG A 167 0.03 10.12 -8.46
C ARG A 167 0.20 9.33 -7.17
N GLN A 168 -0.58 8.26 -7.00
CA GLN A 168 -0.46 7.38 -5.83
C GLN A 168 0.94 6.73 -5.77
N LEU A 169 1.47 6.27 -6.90
CA LEU A 169 2.80 5.67 -6.96
C LEU A 169 3.92 6.70 -6.71
N ALA A 170 3.86 7.87 -7.34
CA ALA A 170 4.86 8.92 -7.20
C ALA A 170 4.92 9.50 -5.78
N ALA A 171 3.80 9.48 -5.05
CA ALA A 171 3.75 9.83 -3.64
C ALA A 171 4.21 8.68 -2.71
N GLY A 172 4.53 7.51 -3.26
CA GLY A 172 4.88 6.32 -2.48
C GLY A 172 3.71 5.75 -1.69
N LEU A 173 2.46 5.95 -2.13
CA LEU A 173 1.25 5.51 -1.43
C LEU A 173 0.68 4.18 -1.95
N ALA A 174 1.28 3.61 -2.98
CA ALA A 174 0.85 2.37 -3.62
C ALA A 174 2.05 1.56 -4.12
N TRP A 175 1.81 0.29 -4.41
CA TRP A 175 2.70 -0.57 -5.20
C TRP A 175 2.14 -0.77 -6.60
N VAL A 176 3.02 -0.97 -7.58
CA VAL A 176 2.60 -1.52 -8.87
C VAL A 176 2.26 -2.99 -8.68
N ALA A 177 1.05 -3.34 -9.10
CA ALA A 177 0.47 -4.66 -8.97
C ALA A 177 0.15 -5.26 -10.34
N GLY A 178 -0.48 -6.44 -10.32
CA GLY A 178 -1.00 -7.06 -11.53
C GLY A 178 -2.18 -6.28 -12.15
N ARG A 179 -2.61 -6.72 -13.34
CA ARG A 179 -3.72 -6.18 -14.15
C ARG A 179 -3.38 -4.90 -14.91
N VAL A 180 -2.23 -4.91 -15.57
CA VAL A 180 -1.87 -3.90 -16.58
C VAL A 180 -1.71 -4.61 -17.90
N ASP A 181 -2.64 -4.38 -18.82
CA ASP A 181 -2.69 -5.13 -20.08
C ASP A 181 -1.70 -4.54 -21.13
N GLU A 182 -1.33 -3.27 -21.01
CA GLU A 182 -0.43 -2.57 -21.93
C GLU A 182 0.97 -2.38 -21.35
N ALA A 183 2.00 -2.82 -22.09
CA ALA A 183 3.39 -2.79 -21.63
C ALA A 183 3.89 -1.36 -21.35
N ALA A 184 3.51 -0.39 -22.21
CA ALA A 184 3.86 1.02 -22.01
C ALA A 184 3.20 1.58 -20.73
N CYS A 185 1.93 1.27 -20.49
CA CYS A 185 1.27 1.70 -19.26
C CYS A 185 1.97 1.11 -18.02
N LEU A 186 2.39 -0.16 -18.07
CA LEU A 186 3.13 -0.79 -16.98
C LEU A 186 4.49 -0.11 -16.75
N ALA A 187 5.22 0.21 -17.82
CA ALA A 187 6.51 0.89 -17.74
C ALA A 187 6.37 2.25 -17.02
N GLY A 188 5.33 3.03 -17.33
CA GLY A 188 5.03 4.29 -16.65
C GLY A 188 4.79 4.15 -15.15
N LEU A 189 3.96 3.17 -14.76
CA LEU A 189 3.73 2.88 -13.35
C LEU A 189 5.03 2.46 -12.65
N ARG A 190 5.86 1.63 -13.30
CA ARG A 190 7.15 1.17 -12.74
C ARG A 190 8.18 2.29 -12.63
N GLU A 191 8.19 3.27 -13.53
CA GLU A 191 9.03 4.47 -13.37
C GLU A 191 8.58 5.27 -12.14
N ALA A 192 7.29 5.62 -12.04
CA ALA A 192 6.77 6.39 -10.90
C ALA A 192 7.05 5.71 -9.55
N GLU A 193 6.89 4.39 -9.47
CA GLU A 193 7.23 3.61 -8.28
C GLU A 193 8.74 3.61 -7.98
N ARG A 194 9.59 3.48 -9.01
CA ARG A 194 11.05 3.53 -8.84
C ARG A 194 11.53 4.89 -8.37
N GLU A 195 10.92 5.97 -8.82
CA GLU A 195 11.22 7.33 -8.35
C GLU A 195 10.85 7.48 -6.87
N ALA A 196 9.63 7.09 -6.49
CA ALA A 196 9.21 7.12 -5.09
C ALA A 196 10.09 6.26 -4.18
N ARG A 197 10.53 5.08 -4.66
CA ARG A 197 11.46 4.22 -3.94
C ARG A 197 12.85 4.83 -3.81
N ARG A 198 13.38 5.48 -4.85
CA ARG A 198 14.67 6.18 -4.81
C ARG A 198 14.65 7.38 -3.88
N ALA A 199 13.51 8.06 -3.80
CA ALA A 199 13.31 9.22 -2.95
C ALA A 199 12.84 8.87 -1.52
N ASP A 200 12.76 7.57 -1.18
CA ASP A 200 12.34 7.09 0.14
C ASP A 200 10.99 7.67 0.59
N LEU A 201 9.99 7.65 -0.30
CA LEU A 201 8.67 8.24 -0.05
C LEU A 201 7.65 7.21 0.44
N GLY A 202 6.83 7.62 1.41
CA GLY A 202 5.63 6.89 1.84
C GLY A 202 5.93 5.47 2.31
N LEU A 203 5.39 4.47 1.60
CA LEU A 203 5.63 3.05 1.85
C LEU A 203 7.12 2.71 1.85
N TRP A 204 7.92 3.36 1.00
CA TRP A 204 9.33 3.00 0.82
C TRP A 204 10.22 3.38 2.00
N SER A 205 9.81 4.38 2.80
CA SER A 205 10.51 4.78 4.03
C SER A 205 10.23 3.89 5.23
N HIS A 206 9.37 2.87 5.09
CA HIS A 206 9.03 1.95 6.18
C HIS A 206 9.47 0.51 5.85
N PRO A 207 10.26 -0.15 6.73
CA PRO A 207 10.70 -1.54 6.52
C PRO A 207 9.56 -2.54 6.29
N ASP A 208 8.40 -2.30 6.91
CA ASP A 208 7.22 -3.16 6.79
C ASP A 208 6.59 -3.18 5.39
N TYR A 209 6.88 -2.20 4.55
CA TYR A 209 6.32 -2.08 3.19
C TYR A 209 7.37 -2.20 2.09
N ALA A 210 8.65 -2.05 2.43
CA ALA A 210 9.77 -2.24 1.51
C ALA A 210 9.82 -3.68 0.93
N ALA A 211 10.55 -3.84 -0.17
CA ALA A 211 10.77 -5.15 -0.79
C ALA A 211 11.60 -6.06 0.13
N LEU A 212 11.16 -7.30 0.33
CA LEU A 212 11.81 -8.28 1.19
C LEU A 212 12.76 -9.20 0.42
N PRO A 213 13.91 -9.57 0.99
CA PRO A 213 14.75 -10.64 0.47
C PRO A 213 14.05 -12.00 0.51
N ALA A 214 14.10 -12.76 -0.58
CA ALA A 214 13.52 -14.11 -0.66
C ALA A 214 14.14 -15.11 0.35
N GLY A 215 15.34 -14.81 0.85
CA GLY A 215 16.06 -15.59 1.85
C GLY A 215 15.55 -15.42 3.29
N LEU A 216 14.51 -14.60 3.52
CA LEU A 216 13.92 -14.36 4.84
C LEU A 216 12.48 -14.90 4.93
N PRO A 217 12.25 -16.22 4.85
CA PRO A 217 10.90 -16.79 4.77
C PRO A 217 10.01 -16.46 5.97
N ALA A 218 10.59 -16.34 7.18
CA ALA A 218 9.84 -15.94 8.38
C ALA A 218 9.28 -14.52 8.28
N GLU A 219 10.08 -13.56 7.79
CA GLU A 219 9.62 -12.17 7.58
C GLU A 219 8.58 -12.09 6.46
N ILE A 220 8.74 -12.89 5.41
CA ILE A 220 7.74 -12.98 4.34
C ILE A 220 6.40 -13.48 4.92
N LEU A 221 6.41 -14.52 5.75
CA LEU A 221 5.20 -15.06 6.37
C LEU A 221 4.50 -14.09 7.34
N ARG A 222 5.21 -13.11 7.92
CA ARG A 222 4.57 -12.03 8.69
C ARG A 222 3.62 -11.20 7.81
N ARG A 223 3.80 -11.18 6.50
CA ARG A 223 2.91 -10.53 5.52
C ARG A 223 1.85 -11.46 4.93
N ARG A 224 1.60 -12.63 5.53
CA ARG A 224 0.59 -13.58 5.01
C ARG A 224 -0.79 -12.93 4.90
N GLY A 225 -1.38 -12.99 3.72
CA GLY A 225 -2.66 -12.34 3.39
C GLY A 225 -2.52 -10.91 2.87
N ALA A 226 -1.33 -10.31 2.97
CA ALA A 226 -1.03 -8.97 2.48
C ALA A 226 -0.21 -9.01 1.18
N PHE A 227 -0.16 -7.89 0.49
CA PHE A 227 0.67 -7.73 -0.70
C PHE A 227 2.16 -7.62 -0.30
N GLY A 228 3.01 -8.34 -1.04
CA GLY A 228 4.45 -8.34 -0.84
C GLY A 228 5.20 -8.19 -2.15
N VAL A 229 6.36 -7.54 -2.06
CA VAL A 229 7.37 -7.47 -3.12
C VAL A 229 8.59 -8.24 -2.63
N ILE A 230 8.88 -9.38 -3.26
CA ILE A 230 9.94 -10.31 -2.84
C ILE A 230 11.04 -10.33 -3.89
N ARG A 231 12.27 -10.01 -3.51
CA ARG A 231 13.43 -10.02 -4.41
C ARG A 231 14.41 -11.13 -4.03
N GLY A 232 14.85 -11.90 -5.01
CA GLY A 232 15.85 -12.94 -4.76
C GLY A 232 16.33 -13.64 -6.02
N ARG A 233 17.37 -14.45 -5.87
CA ARG A 233 17.85 -15.35 -6.92
C ARG A 233 16.98 -16.60 -6.97
N VAL A 234 16.51 -16.94 -8.16
CA VAL A 234 15.82 -18.23 -8.38
C VAL A 234 16.88 -19.33 -8.35
N GLU A 235 16.76 -20.26 -7.41
CA GLU A 235 17.64 -21.43 -7.28
C GLU A 235 17.34 -22.45 -8.39
N SER A 236 16.05 -22.72 -8.62
CA SER A 236 15.62 -23.67 -9.65
C SER A 236 14.23 -23.35 -10.17
N VAL A 237 13.97 -23.79 -11.40
CA VAL A 237 12.65 -23.77 -12.02
C VAL A 237 12.22 -25.21 -12.24
N ARG A 238 11.05 -25.59 -11.72
CA ARG A 238 10.53 -26.95 -11.85
C ARG A 238 9.08 -26.94 -12.28
N GLU A 239 8.74 -27.79 -13.22
CA GLU A 239 7.35 -28.04 -13.56
C GLU A 239 6.83 -29.28 -12.81
N SER A 240 5.64 -29.16 -12.23
CA SER A 240 4.95 -30.30 -11.62
C SER A 240 3.43 -30.09 -11.66
N GLY A 241 2.71 -31.10 -12.16
CA GLY A 241 1.27 -31.00 -12.43
C GLY A 241 0.95 -29.80 -13.33
N GLY A 242 -0.03 -28.99 -12.93
CA GLY A 242 -0.44 -27.78 -13.63
C GLY A 242 0.35 -26.51 -13.28
N THR A 243 1.50 -26.62 -12.61
CA THR A 243 2.23 -25.47 -12.05
C THR A 243 3.71 -25.48 -12.41
N VAL A 244 4.24 -24.30 -12.71
CA VAL A 244 5.68 -24.00 -12.79
C VAL A 244 6.09 -23.35 -11.47
N TYR A 245 7.09 -23.91 -10.81
CA TYR A 245 7.63 -23.45 -9.53
C TYR A 245 8.96 -22.74 -9.77
N LEU A 246 9.06 -21.50 -9.32
CA LEU A 246 10.32 -20.77 -9.17
C LEU A 246 10.72 -20.88 -7.69
N ASN A 247 11.72 -21.69 -7.40
CA ASN A 247 12.17 -21.96 -6.03
C ASN A 247 13.33 -21.03 -5.68
N PHE A 248 13.32 -20.43 -4.49
CA PHE A 248 14.35 -19.48 -4.04
C PHE A 248 15.31 -20.06 -2.99
N GLY A 249 15.24 -21.37 -2.75
CA GLY A 249 16.15 -22.05 -1.84
C GLY A 249 16.17 -23.56 -2.07
N ARG A 250 17.17 -24.22 -1.49
CA ARG A 250 17.42 -25.66 -1.65
C ARG A 250 16.34 -26.53 -1.01
N ARG A 251 15.80 -26.08 0.14
CA ARG A 251 14.71 -26.74 0.86
C ARG A 251 13.39 -26.08 0.52
N TRP A 252 12.67 -26.66 -0.42
CA TRP A 252 11.39 -26.14 -0.94
C TRP A 252 10.27 -26.09 0.11
N SER A 253 10.34 -26.87 1.19
CA SER A 253 9.36 -26.88 2.28
C SER A 253 9.49 -25.70 3.24
N GLU A 254 10.60 -24.96 3.17
CA GLU A 254 10.93 -23.87 4.10
C GLU A 254 11.18 -22.54 3.35
N ALA A 255 11.72 -22.63 2.13
CA ALA A 255 12.07 -21.47 1.33
C ALA A 255 10.86 -20.86 0.62
N PHE A 256 10.97 -19.56 0.30
CA PHE A 256 10.00 -18.89 -0.56
C PHE A 256 9.91 -19.53 -1.95
N ALA A 257 8.70 -19.62 -2.48
CA ALA A 257 8.44 -20.05 -3.85
C ALA A 257 7.46 -19.12 -4.57
N ALA A 258 7.73 -18.85 -5.84
CA ALA A 258 6.73 -18.25 -6.74
C ALA A 258 6.14 -19.35 -7.61
N THR A 259 4.82 -19.31 -7.83
CA THR A 259 4.11 -20.34 -8.60
C THR A 259 3.38 -19.72 -9.77
N VAL A 260 3.62 -20.25 -10.97
CA VAL A 260 2.95 -19.82 -12.21
C VAL A 260 2.07 -20.97 -12.71
N PRO A 261 0.76 -20.77 -12.89
CA PRO A 261 -0.08 -21.79 -13.54
C PRO A 261 0.42 -22.05 -14.96
N LYS A 262 0.55 -23.32 -15.38
CA LYS A 262 1.04 -23.66 -16.73
C LYS A 262 0.22 -23.01 -17.85
N ARG A 263 -1.10 -22.88 -17.65
CA ARG A 263 -2.00 -22.17 -18.58
C ARG A 263 -1.63 -20.70 -18.82
N ALA A 264 -0.87 -20.09 -17.92
CA ALA A 264 -0.39 -18.72 -18.05
C ALA A 264 1.00 -18.65 -18.72
N ALA A 265 1.73 -19.75 -18.89
CA ALA A 265 3.11 -19.72 -19.40
C ALA A 265 3.23 -19.01 -20.77
N ALA A 266 2.24 -19.16 -21.64
CA ALA A 266 2.21 -18.49 -22.95
C ALA A 266 2.21 -16.95 -22.84
N SER A 267 1.55 -16.37 -21.83
CA SER A 267 1.55 -14.91 -21.64
C SER A 267 2.89 -14.40 -21.12
N PHE A 268 3.61 -15.20 -20.32
CA PHE A 268 4.98 -14.87 -19.89
C PHE A 268 5.93 -14.87 -21.08
N GLN A 269 5.88 -15.90 -21.93
CA GLN A 269 6.68 -15.96 -23.16
C GLN A 269 6.38 -14.80 -24.10
N ALA A 270 5.10 -14.46 -24.31
CA ALA A 270 4.70 -13.30 -25.11
C ALA A 270 5.21 -11.97 -24.53
N ALA A 271 5.35 -11.87 -23.20
CA ALA A 271 5.98 -10.73 -22.52
C ALA A 271 7.52 -10.80 -22.50
N GLY A 272 8.13 -11.78 -23.16
CA GLY A 272 9.57 -12.01 -23.23
C GLY A 272 10.18 -12.57 -21.94
N LEU A 273 9.38 -13.21 -21.08
CA LEU A 273 9.83 -13.88 -19.86
C LEU A 273 9.90 -15.39 -20.10
N ASP A 274 11.11 -15.88 -20.39
CA ASP A 274 11.38 -17.31 -20.44
C ASP A 274 11.48 -17.91 -19.03
N LEU A 275 10.42 -18.59 -18.58
CA LEU A 275 10.33 -19.12 -17.22
C LEU A 275 11.47 -20.10 -16.88
N PRO A 276 11.79 -21.13 -17.70
CA PRO A 276 12.98 -21.97 -17.49
C PRO A 276 14.29 -21.18 -17.36
N GLY A 277 14.50 -20.18 -18.22
CA GLY A 277 15.68 -19.31 -18.22
C GLY A 277 15.81 -18.39 -17.00
N LEU A 278 14.83 -18.35 -16.10
CA LEU A 278 14.95 -17.62 -14.83
C LEU A 278 15.81 -18.33 -13.80
N ALA A 279 16.13 -19.62 -13.97
CA ALA A 279 17.06 -20.31 -13.06
C ALA A 279 18.40 -19.57 -12.99
N GLY A 280 18.84 -19.26 -11.77
CA GLY A 280 20.05 -18.47 -11.54
C GLY A 280 19.92 -16.97 -11.82
N ARG A 281 18.73 -16.44 -12.15
CA ARG A 281 18.50 -15.00 -12.30
C ARG A 281 17.99 -14.41 -10.97
N THR A 282 18.36 -13.16 -10.70
CA THR A 282 17.70 -12.36 -9.66
C THR A 282 16.41 -11.80 -10.23
N VAL A 283 15.30 -12.05 -9.53
CA VAL A 283 13.98 -11.59 -9.91
C VAL A 283 13.30 -10.90 -8.73
N GLU A 284 12.33 -10.06 -9.05
CA GLU A 284 11.36 -9.49 -8.12
C GLU A 284 9.97 -10.06 -8.43
N VAL A 285 9.33 -10.61 -7.41
CA VAL A 285 8.02 -11.26 -7.45
C VAL A 285 7.04 -10.43 -6.64
N ARG A 286 5.85 -10.20 -7.18
CA ARG A 286 4.84 -9.34 -6.57
C ARG A 286 3.48 -10.03 -6.48
N GLY A 287 2.83 -9.90 -5.33
CA GLY A 287 1.48 -10.44 -5.15
C GLY A 287 1.14 -10.67 -3.68
N ILE A 288 -0.01 -11.30 -3.46
CA ILE A 288 -0.44 -11.66 -2.11
C ILE A 288 0.43 -12.80 -1.60
N VAL A 289 1.01 -12.60 -0.41
CA VAL A 289 1.77 -13.64 0.26
C VAL A 289 0.81 -14.67 0.84
N GLU A 290 0.98 -15.92 0.45
CA GLU A 290 0.25 -17.06 0.98
C GLU A 290 1.21 -18.00 1.72
N GLN A 291 0.64 -18.96 2.44
CA GLN A 291 1.40 -20.05 3.07
C GLN A 291 0.86 -21.39 2.57
N ARG A 292 1.76 -22.30 2.18
CA ARG A 292 1.39 -23.68 1.85
C ARG A 292 2.48 -24.64 2.31
N GLY A 293 2.08 -25.64 3.10
CA GLY A 293 3.02 -26.63 3.64
C GLY A 293 4.12 -26.01 4.51
N GLY A 294 3.81 -24.91 5.22
CA GLY A 294 4.76 -24.18 6.06
C GLY A 294 5.48 -23.03 5.35
N ALA A 295 5.83 -23.17 4.07
CA ALA A 295 6.57 -22.18 3.30
C ALA A 295 5.72 -20.99 2.79
N PRO A 296 6.31 -19.78 2.72
CA PRO A 296 5.68 -18.65 2.04
C PRO A 296 5.68 -18.83 0.52
N ARG A 297 4.62 -18.36 -0.13
CA ARG A 297 4.52 -18.38 -1.59
C ARG A 297 3.78 -17.17 -2.15
N ILE A 298 4.04 -16.86 -3.42
CA ILE A 298 3.19 -15.96 -4.21
C ILE A 298 2.70 -16.70 -5.45
N ALA A 299 1.39 -16.60 -5.71
CA ALA A 299 0.80 -17.02 -6.98
C ALA A 299 0.99 -15.90 -8.03
N VAL A 300 1.78 -16.20 -9.05
CA VAL A 300 2.12 -15.30 -10.16
C VAL A 300 1.27 -15.71 -11.35
N ALA A 301 0.11 -15.08 -11.49
CA ALA A 301 -0.86 -15.41 -12.53
C ALA A 301 -0.60 -14.65 -13.83
N ARG A 302 0.16 -13.55 -13.77
CA ARG A 302 0.42 -12.67 -14.92
C ARG A 302 1.87 -12.19 -15.00
N PRO A 303 2.40 -11.87 -16.19
CA PRO A 303 3.79 -11.48 -16.39
C PRO A 303 4.20 -10.26 -15.57
N GLU A 304 3.34 -9.26 -15.42
CA GLU A 304 3.63 -8.01 -14.73
C GLU A 304 3.90 -8.16 -13.22
N GLN A 305 3.58 -9.32 -12.65
CA GLN A 305 3.91 -9.70 -11.27
C GLN A 305 5.37 -10.15 -11.11
N LEU A 306 6.11 -10.34 -12.21
CA LEU A 306 7.46 -10.87 -12.22
C LEU A 306 8.36 -9.97 -13.07
N SER A 307 9.51 -9.56 -12.51
CA SER A 307 10.53 -8.83 -13.24
C SER A 307 11.91 -9.40 -12.94
N ALA A 308 12.73 -9.62 -13.97
CA ALA A 308 14.11 -10.08 -13.80
C ALA A 308 15.10 -8.91 -13.91
N ASP A 309 16.10 -8.87 -13.03
CA ASP A 309 17.21 -7.92 -13.17
C ASP A 309 17.96 -8.23 -14.48
N GLY A 310 18.19 -7.22 -15.32
CA GLY A 310 18.91 -7.35 -16.59
C GLY A 310 18.07 -7.17 -17.87
N ARG A 311 16.84 -6.65 -17.80
CA ARG A 311 16.28 -5.88 -18.92
C ARG A 311 16.94 -4.49 -18.88
N GLN A 312 17.99 -4.31 -19.68
CA GLN A 312 18.14 -3.02 -20.35
C GLN A 312 16.98 -2.95 -21.33
N ASP A 313 16.18 -1.90 -21.25
CA ASP A 313 15.20 -1.58 -22.27
C ASP A 313 15.95 -1.37 -23.58
N GLY A 314 16.00 -2.43 -24.38
CA GLY A 314 16.57 -2.41 -25.71
C GLY A 314 15.64 -1.63 -26.61
N GLY A 315 16.01 -0.36 -26.84
CA GLY A 315 15.43 0.43 -27.91
C GLY A 315 15.55 -0.28 -29.25
N ARG A 316 14.48 -0.16 -30.03
CA ARG A 316 14.56 0.06 -31.46
C ARG A 316 13.49 1.06 -31.84
#